data_AF-A0A970T9J6-F1
#
_entry.id   AF-A0A970T9J6-F1
#
_cell.length_a   1.000
_cell.length_b   1.000
_cell.length_c   1.000
_cell.angle_alpha   90.00
_cell.angle_beta   90.00
_cell.angle_gamma   90.00
#
_symmetry.space_group_name_H-M   'P 1'
#
loop_
_entity.id
_entity.type
_entity.pdbx_description
1 polymer ?
#
loop_
_entity_poly.entity_id
_entity_poly.type
_entity_poly.pdbx_seq_one_letter_code
_entity_poly.pdbx_strand_id
1 'polypeptide(L)'
;NGHFHPTEQVGDKISACLQFVDEILLHVTRGVRWDSDHVVTFSEEVQLIASEIIRNDYLGRVYTGLDFFDASINRIGAYIIGTRAVQKAFLFAMLEPLLQLKKYEEEGKFFERLAILEELKTKPFGAVWDYWCLMNDVPAGEDYIAEVQKYEREVLSMRQ
;
A
#
# COMPACT_ATOMS: atom_id res chain seq x y z
N ASN A 1 -2.46 10.98 -2.75
CA ASN A 1 -1.20 11.28 -3.47
C ASN A 1 -1.38 11.72 -4.94
N GLY A 2 -2.59 11.91 -5.47
CA GLY A 2 -2.80 12.44 -6.82
C GLY A 2 -2.93 13.97 -6.91
N HIS A 3 -3.25 14.62 -5.78
CA HIS A 3 -3.68 16.03 -5.72
C HIS A 3 -2.55 16.98 -5.30
N PHE A 4 -1.31 16.64 -5.64
CA PHE A 4 -0.11 17.36 -5.22
C PHE A 4 0.78 17.63 -6.42
N HIS A 5 1.83 18.43 -6.23
CA HIS A 5 2.75 18.77 -7.32
C HIS A 5 3.52 17.55 -7.82
N PRO A 6 4.08 17.59 -9.03
CA PRO A 6 5.05 16.60 -9.46
C PRO A 6 6.16 16.43 -8.40
N THR A 7 6.52 15.18 -8.12
CA THR A 7 7.49 14.75 -7.10
C THR A 7 7.11 15.00 -5.65
N GLU A 8 5.96 15.61 -5.36
CA GLU A 8 5.48 15.80 -3.99
C GLU A 8 4.95 14.48 -3.40
N GLN A 9 5.45 14.09 -2.23
CA GLN A 9 5.13 12.82 -1.59
C GLN A 9 4.24 13.05 -0.38
N VAL A 10 3.19 12.23 -0.23
CA VAL A 10 2.23 12.35 0.88
C VAL A 10 2.78 11.73 2.16
N GLY A 11 3.59 10.67 2.05
CA GLY A 11 4.20 10.02 3.23
C GLY A 11 4.96 11.02 4.12
N ASP A 12 5.77 11.89 3.51
CA ASP A 12 6.55 12.94 4.19
C ASP A 12 5.68 13.90 5.03
N LYS A 13 4.41 14.09 4.64
CA LYS A 13 3.49 15.03 5.31
C LYS A 13 2.88 14.45 6.58
N ILE A 14 2.83 13.12 6.71
CA ILE A 14 2.09 12.43 7.78
C ILE A 14 2.63 12.81 9.16
N SER A 15 3.94 12.65 9.35
CA SER A 15 4.61 12.91 10.62
C SER A 15 4.55 14.39 11.02
N ALA A 16 4.58 15.30 10.04
CA ALA A 16 4.43 16.73 10.25
C ALA A 16 2.99 17.12 10.63
N CYS A 17 1.98 16.64 9.87
CA CYS A 17 0.58 16.96 10.12
C CYS A 17 0.12 16.50 11.50
N LEU A 18 0.48 15.27 11.90
CA LEU A 18 0.04 14.68 13.17
C LEU A 18 0.70 15.30 14.43
N GLN A 19 1.56 16.30 14.27
CA GLN A 19 1.97 17.18 15.38
C GLN A 19 0.91 18.24 15.72
N PHE A 20 -0.01 18.53 14.79
CA PHE A 20 -0.95 19.65 14.88
C PHE A 20 -2.42 19.25 14.73
N VAL A 21 -2.71 18.04 14.24
CA VAL A 21 -4.07 17.50 14.16
C VAL A 21 -4.14 16.12 14.81
N ASP A 22 -5.29 15.80 15.41
CA ASP A 22 -5.47 14.54 16.13
C ASP A 22 -5.49 13.34 15.18
N GLU A 23 -6.15 13.50 14.03
CA GLU A 23 -6.38 12.43 13.06
C GLU A 23 -6.24 12.97 11.62
N ILE A 24 -5.90 12.08 10.68
CA ILE A 24 -5.87 12.40 9.25
C ILE A 24 -6.61 11.32 8.44
N LEU A 25 -7.26 11.76 7.36
CA LEU A 25 -7.79 10.90 6.32
C LEU A 25 -6.84 10.89 5.12
N LEU A 26 -6.47 9.70 4.64
CA LEU A 26 -5.67 9.53 3.45
C LEU A 26 -6.51 8.92 2.33
N HIS A 27 -6.61 9.62 1.22
CA HIS A 27 -7.03 9.05 -0.06
C HIS A 27 -5.78 8.57 -0.81
N VAL A 28 -5.64 7.24 -0.88
CA VAL A 28 -4.55 6.58 -1.61
C VAL A 28 -5.02 6.31 -3.04
N THR A 29 -4.25 6.84 -3.98
CA THR A 29 -4.51 6.77 -5.43
C THR A 29 -3.19 6.53 -6.18
N ARG A 30 -3.23 6.51 -7.51
CA ARG A 30 -2.04 6.55 -8.35
C ARG A 30 -2.17 7.64 -9.40
N GLY A 31 -1.56 8.80 -9.13
CA GLY A 31 -1.44 9.87 -10.11
C GLY A 31 -0.46 9.50 -11.22
N VAL A 32 -0.88 9.60 -12.47
CA VAL A 32 -0.06 9.40 -13.66
C VAL A 32 -0.01 10.72 -14.42
N ARG A 33 0.99 11.54 -14.09
CA ARG A 33 1.24 12.92 -14.58
C ARG A 33 0.24 13.97 -14.09
N TRP A 34 -1.00 13.59 -13.86
CA TRP A 34 -2.05 14.40 -13.26
C TRP A 34 -2.82 13.55 -12.25
N ASP A 35 -3.86 14.11 -11.65
CA ASP A 35 -4.77 13.44 -10.72
C ASP A 35 -5.69 12.46 -11.47
N SER A 36 -5.09 11.38 -11.97
CA SER A 36 -5.65 10.53 -13.01
C SER A 36 -6.41 9.32 -12.49
N ASP A 37 -6.56 9.19 -11.16
CA ASP A 37 -7.33 8.14 -10.52
C ASP A 37 -7.00 6.71 -10.97
N HIS A 38 -5.73 6.41 -11.26
CA HIS A 38 -5.37 5.04 -11.63
C HIS A 38 -5.39 4.14 -10.40
N VAL A 39 -5.68 2.86 -10.64
CA VAL A 39 -5.63 1.83 -9.59
C VAL A 39 -4.30 1.88 -8.85
N VAL A 40 -4.40 1.85 -7.52
CA VAL A 40 -3.24 1.81 -6.62
C VAL A 40 -2.41 0.55 -6.89
N THR A 41 -1.10 0.73 -6.94
CA THR A 41 -0.13 -0.35 -7.10
C THR A 41 0.76 -0.44 -5.87
N PHE A 42 1.41 -1.56 -5.65
CA PHE A 42 2.45 -1.70 -4.62
C PHE A 42 3.72 -0.95 -5.05
N SER A 43 3.67 0.39 -5.00
CA SER A 43 4.73 1.30 -5.41
C SER A 43 5.48 1.86 -4.20
N GLU A 44 6.61 2.51 -4.44
CA GLU A 44 7.42 3.15 -3.39
C GLU A 44 6.63 4.22 -2.62
N GLU A 45 5.77 5.00 -3.29
CA GLU A 45 4.93 6.01 -2.62
C GLU A 45 3.94 5.38 -1.62
N VAL A 46 3.30 4.26 -2.00
CA VAL A 46 2.35 3.56 -1.13
C VAL A 46 3.09 2.86 0.01
N GLN A 47 4.28 2.31 -0.26
CA GLN A 47 5.17 1.79 0.77
C GLN A 47 5.60 2.88 1.75
N LEU A 48 5.98 4.07 1.27
CA LEU A 48 6.36 5.20 2.11
C LEU A 48 5.22 5.62 3.04
N ILE A 49 3.99 5.74 2.52
CA ILE A 49 2.81 6.04 3.34
C ILE A 49 2.62 4.97 4.44
N ALA A 50 2.67 3.68 4.08
CA ALA A 50 2.50 2.60 5.04
C ALA A 50 3.63 2.57 6.08
N SER A 51 4.88 2.73 5.66
CA SER A 51 6.04 2.79 6.56
C SER A 51 5.91 3.98 7.52
N GLU A 52 5.53 5.17 7.08
CA GLU A 52 5.34 6.31 7.99
C GLU A 52 4.24 6.06 9.03
N ILE A 53 3.13 5.42 8.66
CA ILE A 53 2.06 5.09 9.60
C ILE A 53 2.52 4.05 10.63
N ILE A 54 3.20 2.98 10.19
CA ILE A 54 3.65 1.90 11.06
C ILE A 54 4.81 2.33 11.97
N ARG A 55 5.82 3.04 11.42
CA ARG A 55 7.03 3.43 12.17
C ARG A 55 6.76 4.39 13.33
N ASN A 56 5.68 5.16 13.21
CA ASN A 56 5.26 6.17 14.17
C ASN A 56 4.06 5.73 15.04
N ASP A 57 3.60 4.48 14.90
CA ASP A 57 2.43 3.96 15.64
C ASP A 57 1.15 4.78 15.44
N TYR A 58 0.88 5.16 14.19
CA TYR A 58 -0.24 6.02 13.81
C TYR A 58 -1.47 5.26 13.29
N LEU A 59 -1.53 3.94 13.44
CA LEU A 59 -2.67 3.14 12.97
C LEU A 59 -4.01 3.60 13.57
N GLY A 60 -4.01 4.08 14.81
CA GLY A 60 -5.21 4.60 15.48
C GLY A 60 -5.58 6.05 15.11
N ARG A 61 -4.75 6.73 14.30
CA ARG A 61 -4.90 8.16 13.98
C ARG A 61 -5.02 8.43 12.48
N VAL A 62 -4.77 7.42 11.64
CA VAL A 62 -4.73 7.54 10.18
C VAL A 62 -5.80 6.64 9.56
N TYR A 63 -6.83 7.26 9.01
CA TYR A 63 -7.87 6.57 8.26
C TYR A 63 -7.43 6.45 6.80
N THR A 64 -7.28 5.21 6.31
CA THR A 64 -6.82 4.95 4.94
C THR A 64 -7.99 4.57 4.04
N GLY A 65 -8.35 5.46 3.13
CA GLY A 65 -9.31 5.24 2.05
C GLY A 65 -8.62 5.04 0.70
N LEU A 66 -9.32 4.38 -0.22
CA LEU A 66 -8.92 4.24 -1.62
C LEU A 66 -9.74 5.22 -2.45
N ASP A 67 -9.05 5.97 -3.32
CA ASP A 67 -9.70 6.93 -4.21
C ASP A 67 -9.12 6.75 -5.62
N PHE A 68 -9.78 5.93 -6.43
CA PHE A 68 -9.38 5.71 -7.81
C PHE A 68 -10.57 5.21 -8.63
N PHE A 69 -10.49 5.41 -9.94
CA PHE A 69 -11.50 5.03 -10.90
C PHE A 69 -10.85 4.72 -12.24
N ASP A 70 -10.63 3.43 -12.50
CA ASP A 70 -10.19 2.94 -13.81
C ASP A 70 -11.34 2.23 -14.52
N ALA A 71 -11.96 2.93 -15.47
CA ALA A 71 -13.07 2.39 -16.27
C ALA A 71 -12.62 1.50 -17.43
N SER A 72 -11.31 1.37 -17.66
CA SER A 72 -10.77 0.62 -18.81
C SER A 72 -10.57 -0.87 -18.53
N ILE A 73 -10.65 -1.28 -17.26
CA ILE A 73 -10.47 -2.67 -16.81
C ILE A 73 -11.67 -3.15 -15.99
N ASN A 74 -11.69 -4.45 -15.66
CA ASN A 74 -12.70 -5.03 -14.79
C ASN A 74 -12.69 -4.33 -13.41
N ARG A 75 -13.80 -3.65 -13.06
CA ARG A 75 -13.90 -2.82 -11.85
C ARG A 75 -13.75 -3.61 -10.54
N ILE A 76 -14.17 -4.88 -10.53
CA ILE A 76 -13.97 -5.78 -9.37
C ILE A 76 -12.49 -6.11 -9.25
N GLY A 77 -11.85 -6.44 -10.37
CA GLY A 77 -10.40 -6.63 -10.45
C GLY A 77 -9.63 -5.40 -9.97
N ALA A 78 -10.00 -4.20 -10.42
CA ALA A 78 -9.41 -2.94 -9.98
C ALA A 78 -9.47 -2.76 -8.45
N TYR A 79 -10.63 -3.02 -7.85
CA TYR A 79 -10.82 -2.91 -6.40
C TYR A 79 -9.96 -3.92 -5.62
N ILE A 80 -9.91 -5.17 -6.08
CA ILE A 80 -9.07 -6.23 -5.48
C ILE A 80 -7.58 -5.86 -5.57
N ILE A 81 -7.12 -5.42 -6.74
CA ILE A 81 -5.72 -5.04 -6.97
C ILE A 81 -5.33 -3.88 -6.05
N GLY A 82 -6.10 -2.78 -6.06
CA GLY A 82 -5.80 -1.59 -5.26
C GLY A 82 -5.82 -1.86 -3.76
N THR A 83 -6.83 -2.59 -3.28
CA THR A 83 -6.94 -2.93 -1.84
C THR A 83 -5.79 -3.82 -1.39
N ARG A 84 -5.50 -4.90 -2.14
CA ARG A 84 -4.39 -5.82 -1.82
C ARG A 84 -3.05 -5.12 -1.92
N ALA A 85 -2.86 -4.16 -2.83
CA ALA A 85 -1.63 -3.37 -2.93
C ALA A 85 -1.36 -2.56 -1.65
N VAL A 86 -2.38 -1.88 -1.12
CA VAL A 86 -2.27 -1.13 0.14
C VAL A 86 -2.04 -2.08 1.32
N GLN A 87 -2.82 -3.17 1.42
CA GLN A 87 -2.63 -4.16 2.50
C GLN A 87 -1.23 -4.78 2.49
N LYS A 88 -0.68 -5.08 1.31
CA LYS A 88 0.71 -5.55 1.16
C LYS A 88 1.73 -4.51 1.61
N ALA A 89 1.48 -3.21 1.35
CA ALA A 89 2.35 -2.14 1.85
C ALA A 89 2.36 -2.06 3.37
N PHE A 90 1.18 -2.15 4.02
CA PHE A 90 1.10 -2.23 5.48
C PHE A 90 1.80 -3.48 6.03
N LEU A 91 1.57 -4.65 5.43
CA LEU A 91 2.27 -5.87 5.84
C LEU A 91 3.80 -5.73 5.69
N PHE A 92 4.27 -5.20 4.57
CA PHE A 92 5.69 -4.99 4.33
C PHE A 92 6.31 -4.06 5.38
N ALA A 93 5.63 -2.95 5.70
CA ALA A 93 6.05 -2.03 6.76
C ALA A 93 6.06 -2.68 8.16
N MET A 94 5.08 -3.53 8.47
CA MET A 94 5.02 -4.28 9.74
C MET A 94 6.15 -5.31 9.88
N LEU A 95 6.73 -5.76 8.76
CA LEU A 95 7.85 -6.71 8.75
C LEU A 95 9.22 -6.03 8.79
N GLU A 96 9.28 -4.69 8.83
CA GLU A 96 10.55 -3.95 8.95
C GLU A 96 11.19 -4.16 10.35
N PRO A 97 12.52 -4.33 10.44
CA PRO A 97 13.25 -4.38 11.70
C PRO A 97 13.45 -2.97 12.27
N LEU A 98 12.35 -2.30 12.62
CA LEU A 98 12.31 -0.87 12.95
C LEU A 98 13.32 -0.47 14.04
N LEU A 99 13.42 -1.25 15.12
CA LEU A 99 14.33 -0.95 16.22
C LEU A 99 15.80 -0.96 15.76
N GLN A 100 16.16 -1.88 14.86
CA GLN A 100 17.50 -1.94 14.28
C GLN A 100 17.75 -0.76 13.34
N LEU A 101 16.77 -0.41 12.49
CA LEU A 101 16.86 0.72 11.57
C LEU A 101 17.03 2.06 12.32
N LYS A 102 16.22 2.30 13.36
CA LYS A 102 16.34 3.50 14.22
C LYS A 102 17.71 3.58 14.89
N LYS A 103 18.18 2.45 15.43
CA LYS A 103 19.52 2.39 16.03
C LYS A 103 20.63 2.75 15.03
N TYR A 104 20.58 2.20 13.82
CA TYR A 104 21.56 2.55 12.79
C TYR A 104 21.48 4.02 12.37
N GLU A 105 20.28 4.59 12.30
CA GLU A 105 20.10 6.01 12.01
C GLU A 105 20.69 6.91 13.11
N GLU A 106 20.39 6.62 14.38
CA GLU A 106 20.90 7.36 15.55
C GLU A 106 22.43 7.26 15.71
N GLU A 107 23.02 6.12 15.34
CA GLU A 107 24.47 5.89 15.36
C GLU A 107 25.19 6.42 14.10
N GLY A 108 24.48 7.01 13.13
CA GLY A 108 25.06 7.51 11.87
C GLY A 108 25.52 6.41 10.91
N LYS A 109 25.07 5.17 11.10
CA LYS A 109 25.37 3.98 10.27
C LYS A 109 24.50 3.91 9.03
N PHE A 110 24.65 4.93 8.17
CA PHE A 110 23.78 5.10 7.00
C PHE A 110 23.97 4.02 5.93
N PHE A 111 25.16 3.43 5.83
CA PHE A 111 25.41 2.30 4.94
C PHE A 111 24.59 1.09 5.35
N GLU A 112 24.66 0.67 6.61
CA GLU A 112 23.93 -0.47 7.15
C GLU A 112 22.42 -0.23 7.11
N ARG A 113 21.98 0.99 7.46
CA ARG A 113 20.56 1.38 7.34
C ARG A 113 20.06 1.18 5.91
N LEU A 114 20.77 1.71 4.91
CA LEU A 114 20.37 1.59 3.51
C LEU A 114 20.45 0.14 3.01
N ALA A 115 21.51 -0.59 3.37
CA ALA A 115 21.70 -1.98 2.97
C ALA A 115 20.55 -2.87 3.49
N ILE A 116 20.15 -2.71 4.75
CA ILE A 116 19.02 -3.47 5.29
C ILE A 116 17.71 -3.11 4.59
N LEU A 117 17.45 -1.82 4.34
CA LEU A 117 16.25 -1.39 3.62
C LEU A 117 16.14 -2.03 2.22
N GLU A 118 17.25 -2.13 1.49
CA GLU A 118 17.26 -2.80 0.19
C GLU A 118 17.09 -4.32 0.31
N GLU A 119 17.77 -4.97 1.26
CA GLU A 119 17.63 -6.41 1.50
C GLU A 119 16.21 -6.82 1.93
N LEU A 120 15.41 -5.92 2.51
CA LEU A 120 14.01 -6.21 2.84
C LEU A 120 13.16 -6.46 1.58
N LYS A 121 13.47 -5.81 0.46
CA LYS A 121 12.68 -5.91 -0.79
C LYS A 121 12.69 -7.31 -1.39
N THR A 122 13.68 -8.15 -1.03
CA THR A 122 13.84 -9.52 -1.52
C THR A 122 13.53 -10.57 -0.45
N LYS A 123 13.22 -10.16 0.78
CA LYS A 123 12.78 -11.10 1.82
C LYS A 123 11.43 -11.73 1.44
N PRO A 124 11.11 -12.93 1.97
CA PRO A 124 9.93 -13.69 1.57
C PRO A 124 8.62 -13.16 2.19
N PHE A 125 8.35 -11.85 2.09
CA PHE A 125 7.09 -11.27 2.57
C PHE A 125 5.87 -11.82 1.81
N GLY A 126 6.07 -12.29 0.56
CA GLY A 126 5.03 -12.98 -0.22
C GLY A 126 4.50 -14.24 0.49
N ALA A 127 5.37 -15.02 1.14
CA ALA A 127 4.95 -16.19 1.90
C ALA A 127 4.08 -15.80 3.12
N VAL A 128 4.41 -14.69 3.78
CA VAL A 128 3.60 -14.14 4.88
C VAL A 128 2.25 -13.64 4.37
N TRP A 129 2.24 -12.97 3.21
CA TRP A 129 1.01 -12.51 2.55
C TRP A 129 0.09 -13.67 2.16
N ASP A 130 0.63 -14.72 1.56
CA ASP A 130 -0.16 -15.88 1.13
C ASP A 130 -0.73 -16.64 2.34
N TYR A 131 0.05 -16.76 3.42
CA TYR A 131 -0.46 -17.32 4.67
C TYR A 131 -1.57 -16.44 5.27
N TRP A 132 -1.43 -15.11 5.24
CA TRP A 132 -2.50 -14.21 5.67
C TRP A 132 -3.78 -14.38 4.84
N CYS A 133 -3.65 -14.54 3.51
CA CYS A 133 -4.80 -14.82 2.65
C CYS A 133 -5.49 -16.14 3.03
N LEU A 134 -4.71 -17.21 3.23
CA LEU A 134 -5.20 -18.52 3.65
C LEU A 134 -5.97 -18.44 4.99
N MET A 135 -5.41 -17.73 5.97
CA MET A 135 -6.02 -17.57 7.29
C MET A 135 -7.33 -16.78 7.27
N ASN A 136 -7.56 -15.97 6.22
CA ASN A 136 -8.77 -15.17 6.04
C ASN A 136 -9.74 -15.79 5.01
N ASP A 137 -9.48 -17.03 4.55
CA ASP A 137 -10.32 -17.72 3.56
C ASP A 137 -10.51 -16.91 2.26
N VAL A 138 -9.45 -16.24 1.80
CA VAL A 138 -9.44 -15.50 0.54
C VAL A 138 -8.34 -16.03 -0.40
N PRO A 139 -8.51 -15.92 -1.74
CA PRO A 139 -7.52 -16.42 -2.69
C PRO A 139 -6.11 -15.81 -2.47
N ALA A 140 -5.11 -16.70 -2.40
CA ALA A 140 -3.69 -16.33 -2.36
C ALA A 140 -3.17 -16.05 -3.77
N GLY A 141 -2.02 -15.37 -3.87
CA GLY A 141 -1.40 -15.09 -5.18
C GLY A 141 -2.36 -14.46 -6.20
N GLU A 142 -2.43 -15.09 -7.37
CA GLU A 142 -3.22 -14.70 -8.54
C GLU A 142 -4.56 -15.44 -8.69
N ASP A 143 -4.89 -16.35 -7.76
CA ASP A 143 -6.07 -17.22 -7.87
C ASP A 143 -7.40 -16.44 -7.95
N TYR A 144 -7.43 -15.21 -7.40
CA TYR A 144 -8.59 -14.31 -7.51
C TYR A 144 -8.94 -13.94 -8.97
N ILE A 145 -7.99 -14.05 -9.92
CA ILE A 145 -8.23 -13.76 -11.33
C ILE A 145 -9.30 -14.69 -11.90
N ALA A 146 -9.22 -15.99 -11.57
CA ALA A 146 -10.19 -16.98 -12.04
C ALA A 146 -11.61 -16.69 -11.51
N GLU A 147 -11.71 -16.29 -10.25
CA GLU A 147 -12.98 -15.90 -9.61
C GLU A 147 -13.59 -14.65 -10.25
N VAL A 148 -12.78 -13.62 -10.51
CA VAL A 148 -13.23 -12.40 -11.21
C VAL A 148 -13.72 -12.72 -12.62
N GLN A 149 -12.96 -13.52 -13.38
CA GLN A 149 -13.34 -13.92 -14.73
C GLN A 149 -14.61 -14.78 -14.74
N LYS A 150 -14.79 -15.63 -13.74
CA LYS A 150 -16.02 -16.42 -13.58
C LYS A 150 -17.22 -15.50 -13.33
N TYR A 151 -17.11 -14.58 -12.38
CA TYR A 151 -18.18 -13.62 -12.08
C TYR A 151 -18.49 -12.70 -13.26
N GLU A 152 -17.48 -12.32 -14.04
CA GLU A 152 -17.66 -11.55 -15.26
C GLU A 152 -18.52 -12.30 -16.28
N ARG A 153 -18.23 -13.58 -16.53
CA ARG A 153 -19.01 -14.42 -17.45
C ARG A 153 -20.42 -14.69 -16.96
N GLU A 154 -20.59 -14.97 -15.68
CA GLU A 154 -21.88 -15.43 -15.12
C GLU A 154 -22.82 -14.27 -14.75
N VAL A 155 -22.29 -13.10 -14.43
CA VAL A 155 -23.09 -11.98 -13.88
C VAL A 155 -22.89 -10.68 -14.65
N LEU A 156 -21.64 -10.22 -14.85
CA LEU A 156 -21.42 -8.89 -15.44
C LEU A 156 -21.84 -8.84 -16.91
N SER A 157 -21.57 -9.91 -17.67
CA SER A 157 -21.91 -10.03 -19.10
C SER A 157 -23.41 -9.94 -19.38
N MET A 158 -24.25 -10.20 -18.36
CA MET A 158 -25.71 -10.23 -18.46
C MET A 158 -26.34 -8.85 -18.22
N ARG A 159 -25.54 -7.82 -17.89
CA ARG A 159 -26.02 -6.46 -17.64
C ARG A 159 -26.17 -5.72 -18.99
N GLN A 160 -27.34 -5.13 -19.22
CA GLN A 160 -27.64 -4.27 -20.37
C GLN A 160 -27.03 -2.88 -20.21
#